data_AF-A0A8C6SDY0-F1
#
_entry.id   AF-A0A8C6SDY0-F1
#
_cell.length_a   1.000
_cell.length_b   1.000
_cell.length_c   1.000
_cell.angle_alpha   90.00
_cell.angle_beta   90.00
_cell.angle_gamma   90.00
#
_symmetry.space_group_name_H-M   'P 1'
#
loop_
_entity.id
_entity.type
_entity.pdbx_description
1 polymer ?
#
loop_
_entity_poly.entity_id
_entity_poly.type
_entity_poly.pdbx_seq_one_letter_code
_entity_poly.pdbx_strand_id
1 'polypeptide(L)'
;MNHLLSLCVCVFSRLESKVALLESQQRGELEDMRQEKNRLQVTLQLYIYAAIEALERQLRAASSNSTALQRQQEQLMESVHTLVNMVTSIVSLYIKGEHVWRDCADVYRAGHSTSGLYHIYVTNRTQPVQVFCDMETAGGGWTLFQRRSNGSVDFQRSWRDYKMMNTSTNYI
;
A
#
# COMPACT_ATOMS: atom_id res chain seq x y z
N MET A 1 -90.54 -9.26 55.49
CA MET A 1 -90.12 -9.43 54.07
C MET A 1 -89.73 -8.12 53.40
N ASN A 2 -90.50 -7.03 53.50
CA ASN A 2 -90.20 -5.76 52.79
C ASN A 2 -88.86 -5.07 53.14
N HIS A 3 -88.41 -5.12 54.39
CA HIS A 3 -87.12 -4.52 54.79
C HIS A 3 -85.91 -5.24 54.18
N LEU A 4 -85.93 -6.58 54.12
CA LEU A 4 -84.86 -7.39 53.54
C LEU A 4 -84.75 -7.19 52.01
N LEU A 5 -85.88 -7.07 51.32
CA LEU A 5 -85.91 -6.74 49.90
C LEU A 5 -85.33 -5.34 49.63
N SER A 6 -85.69 -4.33 50.43
CA SER A 6 -85.15 -2.98 50.32
C SER A 6 -83.63 -2.93 50.57
N LEU A 7 -83.14 -3.65 51.57
CA LEU A 7 -81.71 -3.80 51.84
C LEU A 7 -80.96 -4.48 50.69
N CYS A 8 -81.53 -5.55 50.11
CA CYS A 8 -80.94 -6.28 48.98
C CYS A 8 -80.81 -5.38 47.73
N VAL A 9 -81.87 -4.64 47.39
CA VAL A 9 -81.86 -3.68 46.27
C VAL A 9 -80.80 -2.59 46.51
N CYS A 10 -80.67 -2.07 47.72
CA CYS A 10 -79.68 -1.04 48.05
C CYS A 10 -78.23 -1.54 47.93
N VAL A 11 -77.97 -2.78 48.34
CA VAL A 11 -76.64 -3.42 48.20
C VAL A 11 -76.30 -3.67 46.73
N PHE A 12 -77.25 -4.16 45.95
CA PHE A 12 -77.07 -4.39 44.51
C PHE A 12 -76.77 -3.08 43.77
N SER A 13 -77.54 -2.01 44.00
CA SER A 13 -77.28 -0.70 43.38
C SER A 13 -75.92 -0.10 43.77
N ARG A 14 -75.45 -0.31 45.00
CA ARG A 14 -74.09 0.11 45.42
C ARG A 14 -73.01 -0.70 44.71
N LEU A 15 -73.23 -1.98 44.47
CA LEU A 15 -72.30 -2.85 43.76
C LEU A 15 -72.19 -2.42 42.29
N GLU A 16 -73.32 -2.19 41.62
CA GLU A 16 -73.36 -1.69 40.23
C GLU A 16 -72.64 -0.34 40.09
N SER A 17 -72.89 0.60 41.02
CA SER A 17 -72.22 1.91 41.01
C SER A 17 -70.70 1.78 41.19
N LYS A 18 -70.24 0.86 42.04
CA LYS A 18 -68.81 0.62 42.27
C LYS A 18 -68.14 -0.07 41.07
N VAL A 19 -68.85 -1.00 40.42
CA VAL A 19 -68.39 -1.65 39.17
C VAL A 19 -68.26 -0.60 38.05
N ALA A 20 -69.29 0.22 37.85
CA ALA A 20 -69.26 1.29 36.85
C ALA A 20 -68.11 2.30 37.09
N LEU A 21 -67.85 2.64 38.36
CA LEU A 21 -66.72 3.50 38.73
C LEU A 21 -65.38 2.86 38.36
N LEU A 22 -65.15 1.61 38.78
CA LEU A 22 -63.91 0.88 38.49
C LEU A 22 -63.69 0.70 36.98
N GLU A 23 -64.75 0.39 36.23
CA GLU A 23 -64.69 0.30 34.77
C GLU A 23 -64.33 1.64 34.13
N SER A 24 -64.83 2.77 34.64
CA SER A 24 -64.46 4.09 34.12
C SER A 24 -63.00 4.44 34.43
N GLN A 25 -62.53 4.11 35.64
CA GLN A 25 -61.16 4.37 36.06
C GLN A 25 -60.17 3.57 35.22
N GLN A 26 -60.44 2.27 35.03
CA GLN A 26 -59.59 1.38 34.25
C GLN A 26 -59.56 1.78 32.76
N ARG A 27 -60.66 2.34 32.25
CA ARG A 27 -60.73 2.92 30.90
C ARG A 27 -59.82 4.14 30.77
N GLY A 28 -59.85 5.04 31.76
CA GLY A 28 -58.96 6.20 31.82
C GLY A 28 -57.49 5.82 31.87
N GLU A 29 -57.11 4.89 32.75
CA GLU A 29 -55.72 4.40 32.85
C GLU A 29 -55.22 3.78 31.54
N LEU A 30 -56.09 3.04 30.83
CA LEU A 30 -55.75 2.44 29.53
C LEU A 30 -55.57 3.51 28.43
N GLU A 31 -56.38 4.55 28.44
CA GLU A 31 -56.28 5.68 27.51
C GLU A 31 -54.97 6.46 27.72
N ASP A 32 -54.61 6.73 28.97
CA ASP A 32 -53.36 7.38 29.33
C ASP A 32 -52.15 6.53 28.90
N MET A 33 -52.16 5.23 29.18
CA MET A 33 -51.10 4.32 28.73
C MET A 33 -51.00 4.27 27.20
N ARG A 34 -52.14 4.31 26.49
CA ARG A 34 -52.17 4.32 25.04
C ARG A 34 -51.59 5.63 24.48
N GLN A 35 -51.88 6.75 25.12
CA GLN A 35 -51.33 8.04 24.73
C GLN A 35 -49.82 8.10 24.95
N GLU A 36 -49.34 7.61 26.09
CA GLU A 36 -47.90 7.54 26.37
C GLU A 36 -47.19 6.59 25.41
N LYS A 37 -47.80 5.44 25.09
CA LYS A 37 -47.28 4.54 24.05
C LYS A 37 -47.14 5.26 22.71
N ASN A 38 -48.17 6.00 22.29
CA ASN A 38 -48.13 6.75 21.03
C ASN A 38 -47.05 7.83 21.05
N ARG A 39 -46.87 8.53 22.19
CA ARG A 39 -45.83 9.54 22.39
C ARG A 39 -44.43 8.96 22.25
N LEU A 40 -44.17 7.83 22.95
CA LEU A 40 -42.90 7.11 22.87
C LEU A 40 -42.64 6.59 21.47
N GLN A 41 -43.68 6.06 20.80
CA GLN A 41 -43.58 5.53 19.45
C GLN A 41 -43.19 6.63 18.45
N VAL A 42 -43.79 7.82 18.53
CA VAL A 42 -43.41 8.97 17.69
C VAL A 42 -41.98 9.44 17.98
N THR A 43 -41.59 9.52 19.25
CA THR A 43 -40.23 9.95 19.65
C THR A 43 -39.17 9.00 19.11
N LEU A 44 -39.39 7.70 19.27
CA LEU A 44 -38.49 6.65 18.77
C LEU A 44 -38.40 6.71 17.25
N GLN A 45 -39.53 6.91 16.58
CA GLN A 45 -39.58 7.00 15.13
C GLN A 45 -38.74 8.19 14.62
N LEU A 46 -38.89 9.37 15.23
CA LEU A 46 -38.06 10.54 14.90
C LEU A 46 -36.57 10.30 15.15
N TYR A 47 -36.22 9.66 16.27
CA TYR A 47 -34.83 9.31 16.58
C TYR A 47 -34.21 8.38 15.53
N ILE A 48 -34.95 7.32 15.15
CA ILE A 48 -34.48 6.34 14.16
C ILE A 48 -34.21 7.02 12.81
N TYR A 49 -35.13 7.86 12.32
CA TYR A 49 -34.93 8.56 11.04
C TYR A 49 -33.71 9.49 11.08
N ALA A 50 -33.56 10.28 12.13
CA ALA A 50 -32.41 11.17 12.29
C ALA A 50 -31.08 10.39 12.35
N ALA A 51 -31.07 9.25 13.04
CA ALA A 51 -29.90 8.38 13.14
C ALA A 51 -29.53 7.77 11.77
N ILE A 52 -30.50 7.30 11.00
CA ILE A 52 -30.28 6.75 9.65
C ILE A 52 -29.70 7.82 8.73
N GLU A 53 -30.29 9.02 8.70
CA GLU A 53 -29.78 10.12 7.87
C GLU A 53 -28.35 10.51 8.24
N ALA A 54 -28.04 10.58 9.54
CA ALA A 54 -26.69 10.88 10.00
C ALA A 54 -25.68 9.80 9.54
N LEU A 55 -26.06 8.52 9.64
CA LEU A 55 -25.23 7.40 9.23
C LEU A 55 -24.98 7.41 7.71
N GLU A 56 -26.02 7.68 6.91
CA GLU A 56 -25.89 7.80 5.45
C GLU A 56 -24.95 8.93 5.05
N ARG A 57 -25.04 10.09 5.71
CA ARG A 57 -24.13 11.21 5.46
C ARG A 57 -22.68 10.85 5.77
N GLN A 58 -22.44 10.17 6.90
CA GLN A 58 -21.11 9.68 7.26
C GLN A 58 -20.57 8.68 6.23
N LEU A 59 -21.39 7.73 5.80
CA LEU A 59 -21.00 6.74 4.81
C LEU A 59 -20.66 7.38 3.46
N ARG A 60 -21.45 8.36 3.01
CA ARG A 60 -21.16 9.13 1.79
C ARG A 60 -19.84 9.89 1.89
N ALA A 61 -19.59 10.56 3.00
CA ALA A 61 -18.33 11.28 3.24
C ALA A 61 -17.12 10.34 3.30
N ALA A 62 -17.26 9.20 3.99
CA ALA A 62 -16.21 8.18 4.05
C ALA A 62 -15.93 7.57 2.66
N SER A 63 -16.99 7.28 1.90
CA SER A 63 -16.90 6.79 0.53
C SER A 63 -16.22 7.80 -0.40
N SER A 64 -16.62 9.08 -0.35
CA SER A 64 -15.96 10.12 -1.14
C SER A 64 -14.48 10.25 -0.78
N ASN A 65 -14.13 10.23 0.51
CA ASN A 65 -12.74 10.27 0.96
C ASN A 65 -11.94 9.05 0.47
N SER A 66 -12.53 7.86 0.50
CA SER A 66 -11.92 6.64 -0.04
C SER A 66 -11.65 6.78 -1.55
N THR A 67 -12.62 7.26 -2.33
CA THR A 67 -12.39 7.51 -3.77
C THR A 67 -11.38 8.62 -4.03
N ALA A 68 -11.31 9.66 -3.18
CA ALA A 68 -10.31 10.72 -3.30
C ALA A 68 -8.91 10.18 -3.01
N LEU A 69 -8.75 9.38 -1.96
CA LEU A 69 -7.49 8.72 -1.61
C LEU A 69 -7.05 7.74 -2.71
N GLN A 70 -7.99 6.97 -3.28
CA GLN A 70 -7.72 6.08 -4.41
C GLN A 70 -7.18 6.86 -5.63
N ARG A 71 -7.83 7.98 -5.98
CA ARG A 71 -7.35 8.86 -7.07
C ARG A 71 -5.97 9.46 -6.77
N GLN A 72 -5.72 9.86 -5.53
CA GLN A 72 -4.41 10.37 -5.13
C GLN A 72 -3.32 9.29 -5.28
N GLN A 73 -3.64 8.04 -4.95
CA GLN A 73 -2.72 6.91 -5.13
C GLN A 73 -2.42 6.63 -6.61
N GLU A 74 -3.42 6.74 -7.49
CA GLU A 74 -3.25 6.60 -8.95
C GLU A 74 -2.37 7.71 -9.53
N GLN A 75 -2.62 8.97 -9.16
CA GLN A 75 -1.80 10.11 -9.59
C GLN A 75 -0.34 10.00 -9.12
N LEU A 76 -0.14 9.49 -7.90
CA LEU A 76 1.20 9.27 -7.38
C LEU A 76 1.92 8.18 -8.17
N MET A 77 1.25 7.07 -8.49
CA MET A 77 1.82 6.01 -9.32
C MET A 77 2.20 6.50 -10.72
N GLU A 78 1.34 7.30 -11.36
CA GLU A 78 1.62 7.88 -12.68
C GLU A 78 2.83 8.83 -12.63
N SER A 79 2.91 9.66 -11.59
CA SER A 79 4.04 10.55 -11.35
C SER A 79 5.34 9.77 -11.15
N VAL A 80 5.31 8.68 -10.36
CA VAL A 80 6.44 7.78 -10.16
C VAL A 80 6.87 7.13 -11.49
N HIS A 81 5.93 6.62 -12.29
CA HIS A 81 6.25 6.06 -13.60
C HIS A 81 6.91 7.09 -14.53
N THR A 82 6.45 8.34 -14.49
CA THR A 82 7.05 9.41 -15.29
C THR A 82 8.47 9.71 -14.82
N LEU A 83 8.69 9.81 -13.52
CA LEU A 83 10.03 9.99 -12.95
C LEU A 83 10.97 8.84 -13.31
N VAL A 84 10.52 7.59 -13.22
CA VAL A 84 11.30 6.42 -13.63
C VAL A 84 11.67 6.49 -15.11
N ASN A 85 10.74 6.88 -15.99
CA ASN A 85 11.00 7.03 -17.42
C ASN A 85 12.00 8.16 -17.71
N MET A 86 11.89 9.29 -16.99
CA MET A 86 12.86 10.39 -17.08
C MET A 86 14.26 9.93 -16.66
N VAL A 87 14.39 9.25 -15.51
CA VAL A 87 15.67 8.71 -15.04
C VAL A 87 16.23 7.69 -16.03
N THR A 88 15.41 6.76 -16.53
CA THR A 88 15.82 5.76 -17.52
C THR A 88 16.34 6.43 -18.80
N SER A 89 15.71 7.53 -19.24
CA SER A 89 16.16 8.30 -20.40
C SER A 89 17.49 9.01 -20.14
N ILE A 90 17.65 9.63 -18.97
CA ILE A 90 18.91 10.28 -18.56
C ILE A 90 20.05 9.24 -18.47
N VAL A 91 19.79 8.09 -17.84
CA VAL A 91 20.75 6.98 -17.76
C VAL A 91 21.12 6.49 -19.16
N SER A 92 20.15 6.36 -20.07
CA SER A 92 20.41 5.98 -21.47
C SER A 92 21.23 7.01 -22.23
N LEU A 93 21.04 8.31 -21.97
CA LEU A 93 21.83 9.39 -22.57
C LEU A 93 23.26 9.43 -21.99
N TYR A 94 23.41 9.19 -20.69
CA TYR A 94 24.71 9.08 -20.05
C TYR A 94 25.52 7.89 -20.58
N ILE A 95 24.88 6.73 -20.77
CA ILE A 95 25.50 5.54 -21.37
C ILE A 95 25.79 5.72 -22.87
N LYS A 96 25.09 6.64 -23.56
CA LYS A 96 25.38 6.99 -24.96
C LYS A 96 26.59 7.92 -25.13
N GLY A 97 27.01 8.64 -24.09
CA GLY A 97 28.10 9.63 -24.16
C GLY A 97 29.48 9.11 -23.72
N GLU A 98 29.52 8.00 -22.99
CA GLU A 98 30.74 7.33 -22.54
C GLU A 98 30.51 5.83 -22.77
N HIS A 99 31.17 5.24 -23.76
CA HIS A 99 30.97 3.83 -24.11
C HIS A 99 31.34 2.95 -22.91
N VAL A 100 30.33 2.54 -22.14
CA VAL A 100 30.48 1.62 -21.01
C VAL A 100 30.74 0.22 -21.58
N TRP A 101 31.99 -0.11 -21.83
CA TRP A 101 32.37 -1.46 -22.24
C TRP A 101 32.29 -2.39 -21.02
N ARG A 102 31.54 -3.50 -21.12
CA ARG A 102 31.44 -4.47 -20.01
C ARG A 102 32.64 -5.40 -19.97
N ASP A 103 33.25 -5.64 -21.13
CA ASP A 103 34.41 -6.49 -21.34
C ASP A 103 35.20 -6.06 -22.59
N CYS A 104 36.35 -6.67 -22.83
CA CYS A 104 37.16 -6.38 -24.03
C CYS A 104 36.47 -6.78 -25.35
N ALA A 105 35.45 -7.63 -25.32
CA ALA A 105 34.71 -7.97 -26.53
C ALA A 105 33.74 -6.84 -26.94
N ASP A 106 33.14 -6.13 -25.97
CA ASP A 106 32.42 -4.89 -26.20
C ASP A 106 33.35 -3.80 -26.78
N VAL A 107 34.56 -3.68 -26.23
CA VAL A 107 35.60 -2.76 -26.74
C VAL A 107 35.94 -3.09 -28.20
N TYR A 108 36.19 -4.36 -28.50
CA TYR A 108 36.52 -4.82 -29.86
C TYR A 108 35.37 -4.60 -30.85
N ARG A 109 34.13 -4.92 -30.47
CA ARG A 109 32.94 -4.65 -31.30
C ARG A 109 32.70 -3.16 -31.55
N ALA A 110 33.15 -2.29 -30.64
CA ALA A 110 33.11 -0.85 -30.84
C ALA A 110 34.17 -0.35 -31.84
N GLY A 111 34.97 -1.24 -32.43
CA GLY A 111 35.95 -0.93 -33.48
C GLY A 111 37.38 -0.70 -32.97
N HIS A 112 37.62 -0.89 -31.67
CA HIS A 112 38.96 -0.78 -31.10
C HIS A 112 39.73 -2.09 -31.31
N SER A 113 40.68 -2.09 -32.24
CA SER A 113 41.43 -3.27 -32.67
C SER A 113 42.88 -3.35 -32.18
N THR A 114 43.32 -2.39 -31.35
CA THR A 114 44.70 -2.36 -30.83
C THR A 114 44.76 -2.96 -29.43
N SER A 115 45.69 -3.89 -29.20
CA SER A 115 45.93 -4.47 -27.88
C SER A 115 46.44 -3.40 -26.90
N GLY A 116 45.94 -3.39 -25.67
CA GLY A 116 46.30 -2.35 -24.70
C GLY A 116 45.43 -2.32 -23.45
N LEU A 117 45.62 -1.29 -22.62
CA LEU A 117 44.82 -1.09 -21.42
C LEU A 117 43.52 -0.34 -21.74
N TYR A 118 42.38 -0.93 -21.35
CA TYR A 118 41.05 -0.36 -21.48
C TYR A 118 40.33 -0.35 -20.14
N HIS A 119 39.36 0.54 -19.99
CA HIS A 119 38.48 0.58 -18.83
C HIS A 119 37.22 -0.22 -19.12
N ILE A 120 36.90 -1.19 -18.27
CA ILE A 120 35.65 -1.95 -18.35
C ILE A 120 34.82 -1.81 -17.09
N TYR A 121 33.52 -1.96 -17.22
CA TYR A 121 32.56 -1.84 -16.12
C TYR A 121 32.06 -3.22 -15.71
N VAL A 122 32.57 -3.70 -14.58
CA VAL A 122 32.21 -5.01 -14.02
C VAL A 122 30.96 -4.87 -13.15
N THR A 123 29.99 -5.77 -13.32
CA THR A 123 28.78 -5.84 -12.49
C THR A 123 29.14 -5.86 -11.01
N ASN A 124 28.41 -5.08 -10.19
CA ASN A 124 28.65 -4.88 -8.76
C ASN A 124 29.89 -4.05 -8.39
N ARG A 125 30.49 -3.31 -9.34
CA ARG A 125 31.45 -2.26 -9.05
C ARG A 125 30.92 -0.89 -9.50
N THR A 126 31.14 0.11 -8.65
CA THR A 126 30.78 1.50 -8.92
C THR A 126 31.84 2.24 -9.73
N GLN A 127 33.07 1.73 -9.77
CA GLN A 127 34.20 2.30 -10.51
C GLN A 127 34.67 1.33 -11.61
N PRO A 128 35.07 1.86 -12.77
CA PRO A 128 35.63 1.03 -13.85
C PRO A 128 36.94 0.37 -13.40
N VAL A 129 37.21 -0.80 -13.98
CA VAL A 129 38.45 -1.54 -13.76
C VAL A 129 39.28 -1.45 -15.03
N GLN A 130 40.54 -1.09 -14.88
CA GLN A 130 41.48 -1.12 -16.00
C GLN A 130 41.95 -2.56 -16.25
N VAL A 131 41.80 -3.05 -17.48
CA VAL A 131 42.21 -4.40 -17.88
C VAL A 131 43.04 -4.32 -19.14
N PHE A 132 43.89 -5.32 -19.38
CA PHE A 132 44.52 -5.46 -20.69
C PHE A 132 43.60 -6.24 -21.62
N CYS A 133 43.31 -5.65 -22.76
CA CYS A 133 42.60 -6.30 -23.85
C CYS A 133 43.58 -6.73 -24.92
N ASP A 134 43.57 -8.01 -25.27
CA ASP A 134 44.25 -8.52 -26.45
C ASP A 134 43.25 -8.52 -27.62
N MET A 135 43.50 -7.64 -28.57
CA MET A 135 42.64 -7.39 -29.72
C MET A 135 43.18 -8.03 -31.01
N GLU A 136 44.34 -8.68 -30.95
CA GLU A 136 45.07 -9.17 -32.12
C GLU A 136 45.08 -10.70 -32.16
N THR A 137 45.24 -11.35 -31.01
CA THR A 137 45.34 -12.81 -30.93
C THR A 137 43.98 -13.47 -31.14
N ALA A 138 43.96 -14.50 -32.00
CA ALA A 138 42.83 -15.41 -32.18
C ALA A 138 41.45 -14.71 -32.34
N GLY A 139 41.41 -13.62 -33.12
CA GLY A 139 40.18 -12.88 -33.42
C GLY A 139 39.84 -11.72 -32.47
N GLY A 140 40.69 -11.45 -31.47
CA GLY A 140 40.60 -10.27 -30.61
C GLY A 140 39.47 -10.31 -29.58
N GLY A 141 39.37 -9.26 -28.77
CA GLY A 141 38.34 -9.11 -27.74
C GLY A 141 38.63 -9.87 -26.45
N TRP A 142 39.85 -10.36 -26.24
CA TRP A 142 40.21 -11.14 -25.07
C TRP A 142 40.45 -10.23 -23.86
N THR A 143 39.72 -10.49 -22.77
CA THR A 143 39.99 -9.84 -21.47
C THR A 143 41.00 -10.65 -20.71
N LEU A 144 42.21 -10.12 -20.54
CA LEU A 144 43.23 -10.85 -19.79
C LEU A 144 43.04 -10.61 -18.29
N PHE A 145 43.00 -11.71 -17.54
CA PHE A 145 42.84 -11.70 -16.08
C PHE A 145 44.10 -12.12 -15.32
N GLN A 146 45.06 -12.77 -16.01
CA GLN A 146 46.33 -13.20 -15.45
C GLN A 146 47.37 -13.37 -16.58
N ARG A 147 48.64 -13.03 -16.32
CA ARG A 147 49.76 -13.25 -17.25
C ARG A 147 50.99 -13.76 -16.49
N ARG A 148 51.76 -14.65 -17.10
CA ARG A 148 53.11 -15.07 -16.67
C ARG A 148 54.04 -15.00 -17.88
N SER A 149 55.21 -14.39 -17.72
CA SER A 149 56.16 -14.21 -18.82
C SER A 149 57.62 -14.49 -18.43
N ASN A 150 58.05 -14.05 -17.25
CA ASN A 150 59.47 -14.04 -16.87
C ASN A 150 59.76 -14.49 -15.42
N GLY A 151 58.73 -14.88 -14.66
CA GLY A 151 58.88 -15.30 -13.27
C GLY A 151 59.22 -14.16 -12.29
N SER A 152 59.18 -12.90 -12.71
CA SER A 152 59.53 -11.74 -11.87
C SER A 152 58.49 -11.41 -10.80
N VAL A 153 57.29 -11.99 -10.90
CA VAL A 153 56.19 -11.77 -9.96
C VAL A 153 55.99 -13.04 -9.14
N ASP A 154 56.09 -12.92 -7.81
CA ASP A 154 55.75 -14.01 -6.89
C ASP A 154 54.23 -14.26 -6.87
N PHE A 155 53.85 -15.53 -6.92
CA PHE A 155 52.47 -16.01 -6.85
C PHE A 155 52.17 -16.74 -5.54
N GLN A 156 53.14 -16.91 -4.64
CA GLN A 156 52.90 -17.43 -3.29
C GLN A 156 52.33 -16.33 -2.38
N ARG A 157 51.09 -15.92 -2.67
CA ARG A 157 50.41 -14.79 -2.01
C ARG A 157 49.28 -15.26 -1.10
N SER A 158 48.90 -14.40 -0.14
CA SER A 158 47.75 -14.66 0.71
C SER A 158 46.43 -14.57 -0.06
N TRP A 159 45.36 -15.15 0.50
CA TRP A 159 44.02 -15.02 -0.08
C TRP A 159 43.55 -13.57 -0.25
N ARG A 160 43.92 -12.71 0.71
CA ARG A 160 43.57 -11.28 0.66
C ARG A 160 44.20 -10.60 -0.56
N ASP A 161 45.44 -10.93 -0.86
CA ASP A 161 46.17 -10.36 -1.98
C ASP A 161 45.57 -10.82 -3.31
N TYR A 162 45.22 -12.10 -3.42
CA TYR A 162 44.51 -12.62 -4.59
C TYR A 162 43.16 -11.93 -4.82
N LYS A 163 42.40 -11.67 -3.76
CA LYS A 163 41.08 -11.00 -3.85
C LYS A 163 41.19 -9.52 -4.24
N MET A 164 42.25 -8.85 -3.81
CA MET A 164 42.47 -7.42 -4.10
C MET A 164 43.31 -7.17 -5.36
N MET A 165 43.82 -8.23 -6.00
CA MET A 165 44.69 -8.09 -7.17
C MET A 165 43.93 -7.44 -8.33
N ASN A 166 44.42 -6.28 -8.77
CA ASN A 166 43.98 -5.67 -10.02
C ASN A 166 44.80 -6.23 -11.18
N THR A 167 44.13 -6.63 -12.26
CA THR A 167 44.74 -7.30 -13.41
C THR A 167 45.76 -6.40 -14.11
N SER A 168 45.56 -5.08 -14.10
CA SER A 168 46.43 -4.07 -14.73
C SER A 168 47.85 -3.97 -14.13
N THR A 169 48.07 -4.46 -12.91
CA THR A 169 49.32 -4.23 -12.16
C THR A 169 50.49 -5.15 -12.57
N ASN A 170 50.27 -6.14 -13.46
CA ASN A 170 51.28 -7.14 -13.84
C ASN A 170 51.53 -7.20 -15.36
N TYR A 171 51.26 -6.11 -16.09
CA TYR A 171 51.57 -5.99 -17.53
C TYR A 171 52.90 -5.29 -17.83
N ILE A 172 53.68 -4.96 -16.79
CA ILE A 172 55.06 -4.47 -16.89
C ILE A 172 56.02 -5.60 -16.50
#